data_AF-A0A0C9UQG8-F1
#
_entry.id   AF-A0A0C9UQG8-F1
#
_cell.length_a   1.000
_cell.length_b   1.000
_cell.length_c   1.000
_cell.angle_alpha   90.00
_cell.angle_beta   90.00
_cell.angle_gamma   90.00
#
_symmetry.space_group_name_H-M   'P 1'
#
loop_
_entity.id
_entity.type
_entity.pdbx_description
1 polymer ?
#
loop_
_entity_poly.entity_id
_entity_poly.type
_entity_poly.pdbx_seq_one_letter_code
_entity_poly.pdbx_strand_id
1 'polypeptide(L)'
;SSGQRVIWDLTRTLWSQSGLPWPGANLGTVLGCGLAHYKNDKGKPDSANRCLFKIIISESVYLIRKIRCKWRIQQQGDPEQKITDHKVRNRWRKMFITQIHMDILCS
;
A
#
# COMPACT_ATOMS: atom_id res chain seq x y z
N SER A 1 -10.35 -1.79 14.63
CA SER A 1 -9.11 -1.57 13.86
C SER A 1 -8.98 -2.65 12.82
N SER A 2 -9.19 -2.27 11.57
CA SER A 2 -9.04 -3.07 10.35
C SER A 2 -7.56 -3.20 9.90
N GLY A 3 -6.60 -2.82 10.76
CA GLY A 3 -5.18 -2.71 10.41
C GLY A 3 -4.83 -1.51 9.51
N GLN A 4 -5.83 -0.72 9.09
CA GLN A 4 -5.69 0.39 8.15
C GLN A 4 -4.64 1.42 8.55
N ARG A 5 -4.67 1.88 9.82
CA ARG A 5 -3.70 2.85 10.33
C ARG A 5 -2.27 2.36 10.14
N VAL A 6 -1.99 1.14 10.62
CA VAL A 6 -0.66 0.51 10.52
C VAL A 6 -0.23 0.38 9.06
N ILE A 7 -1.14 -0.04 8.17
CA ILE A 7 -0.84 -0.16 6.74
C ILE A 7 -0.47 1.20 6.16
N TRP A 8 -1.28 2.24 6.41
CA TRP A 8 -1.01 3.58 5.88
C TRP A 8 0.26 4.22 6.43
N ASP A 9 0.58 3.96 7.70
CA ASP A 9 1.83 4.44 8.31
C ASP A 9 3.06 3.77 7.65
N LEU A 10 2.99 2.46 7.39
CA LEU A 10 4.05 1.74 6.66
C LEU A 10 4.17 2.24 5.22
N THR A 11 3.05 2.42 4.54
CA THR A 11 3.02 2.92 3.15
C THR A 11 3.60 4.33 3.05
N ARG A 12 3.28 5.22 4.00
CA ARG A 12 3.88 6.56 4.09
C ARG A 12 5.38 6.48 4.33
N THR A 13 5.82 5.61 5.25
CA THR A 13 7.24 5.43 5.58
C THR A 13 8.05 4.91 4.38
N LEU A 14 7.47 4.01 3.58
CA LEU A 14 8.09 3.55 2.36
C LEU A 14 8.12 4.67 1.30
N TRP A 15 7.01 5.40 1.13
CA TRP A 15 6.95 6.50 0.16
C TRP A 15 7.94 7.62 0.47
N SER A 16 8.21 7.93 1.74
CA SER A 16 9.17 8.98 2.10
C SER A 16 10.59 8.72 1.60
N GLN A 17 10.92 7.47 1.24
CA GLN A 17 12.20 7.12 0.63
C GLN A 17 12.32 7.61 -0.83
N SER A 18 11.21 7.94 -1.49
CA SER A 18 11.21 8.52 -2.84
C SER A 18 11.69 9.98 -2.90
N GLY A 19 11.75 10.67 -1.75
CA GLY A 19 11.99 12.11 -1.67
C GLY A 19 10.81 13.00 -2.08
N LEU A 20 9.68 12.41 -2.48
CA LEU A 20 8.48 13.14 -2.90
C LEU A 20 7.48 13.34 -1.75
N PRO A 21 6.69 14.43 -1.77
CA PRO A 21 5.68 14.67 -0.74
C PRO A 21 4.64 13.56 -0.72
N TRP A 22 4.17 13.21 0.48
CA TRP A 22 3.11 12.21 0.66
C TRP A 22 1.76 12.78 0.21
N PRO A 23 1.08 12.20 -0.80
CA PRO A 23 -0.18 12.73 -1.33
C PRO A 23 -1.42 12.41 -0.47
N GLY A 24 -1.26 11.70 0.65
CA GLY A 24 -2.37 11.33 1.53
C GLY A 24 -3.03 10.00 1.18
N ALA A 25 -3.67 9.38 2.16
CA ALA A 25 -4.41 8.11 2.03
C ALA A 25 -5.92 8.35 1.84
N ASN A 26 -6.30 9.19 0.89
CA ASN A 26 -7.70 9.51 0.59
C ASN A 26 -8.21 8.72 -0.62
N LEU A 27 -9.53 8.75 -0.82
CA LEU A 27 -10.17 8.02 -1.92
C LEU A 27 -9.67 8.49 -3.30
N GLY A 28 -9.41 9.79 -3.47
CA GLY A 28 -8.84 10.35 -4.70
C GLY A 28 -7.47 9.76 -5.01
N THR A 29 -6.59 9.66 -4.02
CA THR A 29 -5.28 9.00 -4.16
C THR A 29 -5.42 7.54 -4.58
N VAL A 30 -6.35 6.81 -3.96
CA VAL A 30 -6.59 5.39 -4.24
C VAL A 30 -7.10 5.17 -5.66
N LEU A 31 -8.09 5.96 -6.09
CA LEU A 31 -8.66 5.86 -7.43
C LEU A 31 -7.71 6.38 -8.51
N GLY A 32 -6.94 7.42 -8.20
CA GLY A 32 -6.02 8.09 -9.11
C GLY A 32 -4.62 7.47 -9.19
N CYS A 33 -4.29 6.46 -8.38
CA CYS A 33 -2.91 5.97 -8.29
C CYS A 33 -2.31 5.48 -9.62
N GLY A 34 -3.12 4.93 -10.52
CA GLY A 34 -2.66 4.51 -11.86
C GLY A 34 -2.38 5.66 -12.83
N LEU A 35 -2.93 6.84 -12.56
CA LEU A 35 -2.80 8.06 -13.36
C LEU A 35 -1.78 9.04 -12.78
N ALA A 36 -1.06 8.67 -11.72
CA ALA A 36 -0.07 9.54 -11.12
C ALA A 36 1.09 9.82 -12.10
N HIS A 37 1.42 11.10 -12.23
CA HIS A 37 2.52 11.59 -13.05
C HIS A 37 3.59 12.18 -12.14
N TYR A 38 4.77 11.55 -12.14
CA TYR A 38 5.95 12.06 -11.44
C TYR A 38 7.00 12.49 -12.44
N LYS A 39 7.74 13.54 -12.08
CA LYS A 39 8.87 14.06 -12.84
C LYS A 39 10.11 14.01 -11.96
N ASN A 40 11.25 13.71 -12.57
CA ASN A 40 12.54 13.82 -11.90
C ASN A 40 13.04 15.27 -11.90
N ASP A 41 14.19 15.52 -11.27
CA ASP A 41 14.81 16.84 -11.17
C ASP A 41 15.11 17.50 -12.53
N LYS A 42 15.16 16.71 -13.61
CA LYS A 42 15.37 17.18 -14.99
C LYS A 42 14.06 17.42 -15.75
N GLY A 43 12.92 17.36 -15.06
CA GLY A 43 11.58 17.52 -15.64
C GLY A 43 11.10 16.36 -16.52
N LYS A 44 11.86 15.25 -16.59
CA LYS A 44 11.50 14.05 -17.38
C LYS A 44 10.59 13.13 -16.57
N PRO A 45 9.76 12.30 -17.23
CA PRO A 45 8.93 11.31 -16.53
C PRO A 45 9.77 10.39 -15.63
N ASP A 46 9.33 10.25 -14.39
CA ASP A 46 9.91 9.35 -13.41
C ASP A 46 9.09 8.06 -13.33
N SER A 47 9.49 7.09 -14.15
CA SER A 47 8.81 5.79 -14.24
C SER A 47 8.95 4.99 -12.96
N ALA A 48 10.09 5.10 -12.25
CA ALA A 48 10.36 4.35 -11.03
C ALA A 48 9.45 4.79 -9.89
N ASN A 49 9.38 6.10 -9.62
CA ASN A 49 8.49 6.62 -8.57
C ASN A 49 7.02 6.45 -8.93
N ARG A 50 6.66 6.54 -10.22
CA ARG A 50 5.31 6.21 -10.69
C ARG A 50 4.95 4.75 -10.44
N CYS A 51 5.86 3.83 -10.75
CA CYS A 51 5.62 2.40 -10.52
C CYS A 51 5.49 2.10 -9.04
N LEU A 52 6.46 2.56 -8.24
CA LEU A 52 6.44 2.41 -6.79
C LEU A 52 5.13 2.94 -6.20
N PHE A 53 4.72 4.15 -6.58
CA PHE A 53 3.48 4.76 -6.08
C PHE A 53 2.25 3.90 -6.37
N LYS A 54 2.11 3.47 -7.62
CA LYS A 54 1.00 2.62 -8.06
C LYS A 54 0.93 1.36 -7.21
N ILE A 55 2.05 0.65 -7.08
CA ILE A 55 2.16 -0.61 -6.33
C ILE A 55 1.81 -0.37 -4.86
N ILE A 56 2.46 0.60 -4.21
CA ILE A 56 2.28 0.79 -2.76
C ILE A 56 0.86 1.19 -2.40
N ILE A 57 0.18 1.98 -3.23
CA ILE A 57 -1.20 2.39 -2.98
C ILE A 57 -2.17 1.23 -3.26
N SER A 58 -2.07 0.57 -4.42
CA SER A 58 -3.00 -0.48 -4.81
C SER A 58 -2.94 -1.68 -3.88
N GLU A 59 -1.73 -2.12 -3.53
CA GLU A 59 -1.51 -3.27 -2.66
C GLU A 59 -1.94 -2.99 -1.22
N SER A 60 -1.70 -1.78 -0.72
CA SER A 60 -2.17 -1.37 0.61
C SER A 60 -3.69 -1.44 0.72
N VAL A 61 -4.40 -0.93 -0.29
CA VAL A 61 -5.87 -0.95 -0.34
C VAL A 61 -6.39 -2.37 -0.45
N TYR A 62 -5.76 -3.19 -1.30
CA TYR A 62 -6.08 -4.61 -1.43
C TYR A 62 -5.93 -5.34 -0.09
N LEU A 63 -4.83 -5.15 0.62
CA LEU A 63 -4.58 -5.77 1.92
C LEU A 63 -5.59 -5.32 2.98
N ILE A 64 -5.90 -4.02 3.03
CA ILE A 64 -6.94 -3.46 3.90
C ILE A 64 -8.27 -4.15 3.65
N ARG A 65 -8.67 -4.25 2.37
CA ARG A 65 -9.93 -4.90 1.98
C ARG A 65 -9.92 -6.37 2.38
N LYS A 66 -8.82 -7.09 2.14
CA LYS A 66 -8.66 -8.51 2.48
C LYS A 66 -8.78 -8.76 3.98
N ILE A 67 -8.10 -7.96 4.80
CA ILE A 67 -8.18 -8.05 6.28
C ILE A 67 -9.60 -7.77 6.75
N ARG A 68 -10.23 -6.69 6.24
CA ARG A 68 -11.59 -6.32 6.62
C ARG A 68 -12.61 -7.40 6.24
N CYS A 69 -12.53 -7.95 5.04
CA CYS A 69 -13.43 -9.01 4.60
C CYS A 69 -13.24 -10.28 5.42
N LYS A 70 -11.99 -10.69 5.71
CA LYS A 70 -11.73 -11.83 6.59
C LYS A 70 -12.39 -11.65 7.96
N TRP A 71 -12.19 -10.48 8.57
CA TRP A 71 -12.77 -10.21 9.89
C TRP A 71 -14.30 -10.14 9.86
N ARG A 72 -14.89 -9.38 8.93
CA ARG A 72 -16.34 -9.14 8.91
C ARG A 72 -17.14 -10.34 8.40
N ILE A 73 -16.64 -11.05 7.39
CA ILE A 73 -17.40 -12.10 6.71
C ILE A 73 -17.09 -13.48 7.30
N GLN A 74 -15.81 -13.81 7.50
CA GLN A 74 -15.43 -15.16 7.96
C GLN A 74 -15.50 -15.29 9.49
N GLN A 75 -15.18 -14.22 10.21
CA GLN A 75 -15.12 -14.22 11.68
C GLN A 75 -16.31 -13.49 12.30
N GLN A 76 -17.33 -13.13 11.49
CA GLN A 76 -18.55 -12.44 11.91
C GLN A 76 -18.33 -11.17 12.76
N GLY A 77 -17.17 -10.52 12.61
CA GLY A 77 -16.83 -9.33 13.39
C GLY A 77 -16.39 -9.60 14.84
N ASP A 78 -16.06 -10.85 15.18
CA ASP A 78 -15.58 -11.24 16.51
C ASP A 78 -14.36 -10.38 16.94
N PRO A 79 -14.45 -9.63 18.06
CA PRO A 79 -13.36 -8.84 18.60
C PRO A 79 -12.09 -9.63 18.94
N GLU A 80 -12.22 -10.89 19.37
CA GLU A 80 -11.08 -11.73 19.77
C GLU A 80 -10.27 -12.21 18.56
N GLN A 81 -10.95 -12.38 17.42
CA GLN A 81 -10.36 -12.82 16.16
C GLN A 81 -9.70 -11.68 15.36
N LYS A 82 -9.75 -10.47 15.89
CA LYS A 82 -9.21 -9.26 15.28
C LYS A 82 -7.69 -9.36 15.11
N ILE A 83 -7.22 -8.95 13.93
CA ILE A 83 -5.79 -9.01 13.62
C ILE A 83 -4.98 -8.06 14.51
N THR A 84 -3.84 -8.54 15.00
CA THR A 84 -2.88 -7.72 15.75
C THR A 84 -1.98 -6.92 14.82
N ASP A 85 -1.51 -5.75 15.28
CA ASP A 85 -0.64 -4.87 14.50
C ASP A 85 0.65 -5.57 14.03
N HIS A 86 1.22 -6.46 14.85
CA HIS A 86 2.36 -7.28 14.46
C HIS A 86 2.05 -8.18 13.26
N LYS A 87 0.90 -8.88 13.28
CA LYS A 87 0.45 -9.70 12.14
C LYS A 87 0.15 -8.86 10.90
N VAL A 88 -0.37 -7.64 11.06
CA VAL A 88 -0.57 -6.68 9.96
C VAL A 88 0.76 -6.32 9.31
N ARG A 89 1.77 -5.92 10.10
CA ARG A 89 3.13 -5.59 9.61
C ARG A 89 3.75 -6.74 8.82
N ASN A 90 3.68 -7.96 9.34
CA ASN A 90 4.27 -9.12 8.68
C ASN A 90 3.57 -9.46 7.36
N ARG A 91 2.23 -9.33 7.30
CA ARG A 91 1.48 -9.51 6.05
C ARG A 91 1.80 -8.43 5.01
N TRP A 92 1.89 -7.17 5.45
CA TRP A 92 2.27 -6.05 4.60
C TRP A 92 3.66 -6.30 3.99
N ARG A 93 4.68 -6.60 4.81
CA ARG A 93 6.04 -6.89 4.33
C ARG A 93 6.07 -8.03 3.31
N LYS A 94 5.39 -9.15 3.62
CA LYS A 94 5.34 -10.31 2.71
C LYS A 94 4.75 -9.94 1.35
N MET A 95 3.62 -9.24 1.35
CA MET A 95 2.96 -8.79 0.12
C MET A 95 3.87 -7.88 -0.70
N PHE A 96 4.53 -6.91 -0.06
CA PHE A 96 5.44 -5.98 -0.75
C PHE A 96 6.65 -6.66 -1.37
N ILE A 97 7.32 -7.54 -0.63
CA ILE A 97 8.48 -8.29 -1.15
C ILE A 97 8.07 -9.12 -2.36
N THR A 98 6.92 -9.78 -2.30
CA THR A 98 6.39 -10.55 -3.43
C THR A 98 6.10 -9.65 -4.63
N GLN A 99 5.40 -8.53 -4.43
CA GLN A 99 4.97 -7.69 -5.55
C GLN A 99 6.14 -6.96 -6.22
N ILE A 100 7.10 -6.45 -5.44
CA ILE A 100 8.31 -5.80 -5.99
C ILE A 100 9.15 -6.81 -6.77
N HIS A 101 9.31 -8.04 -6.26
CA HIS A 101 10.01 -9.08 -7.02
C HIS A 101 9.35 -9.36 -8.38
N MET A 102 8.03 -9.48 -8.41
CA MET A 102 7.30 -9.73 -9.65
C MET A 102 7.44 -8.55 -10.63
N ASP A 103 7.40 -7.32 -10.13
CA ASP A 103 7.54 -6.11 -10.96
C ASP A 103 8.94 -6.02 -11.59
N ILE A 104 9.99 -6.34 -10.83
CA ILE A 104 11.37 -6.37 -11.34
C ILE A 104 11.55 -7.49 -12.40
N LEU A 105 10.97 -8.66 -12.20
CA LEU A 105 11.09 -9.79 -13.14
C LEU A 105 10.30 -9.59 -14.44
N CYS A 106 9.25 -8.77 -14.41
CA CYS A 106 8.39 -8.51 -15.57
C CYS A 106 8.73 -7.21 -16.32
N SER A 107 9.73 -6.45 -15.87
CA SER A 107 10.21 -5.20 -16.49
C SER A 107 11.44 -5.44 -17.36
#